data_AF-A0A7X6UIB5-F1
#
_entry.id   AF-A0A7X6UIB5-F1
#
_cell.length_a   1.000
_cell.length_b   1.000
_cell.length_c   1.000
_cell.angle_alpha   90.00
_cell.angle_beta   90.00
_cell.angle_gamma   90.00
#
_symmetry.space_group_name_H-M   'P 1'
#
loop_
_entity.id
_entity.type
_entity.pdbx_description
1 polymer ?
#
loop_
_entity_poly.entity_id
_entity_poly.type
_entity_poly.pdbx_seq_one_letter_code
_entity_poly.pdbx_strand_id
1 'polypeptide(L)' 'MPLYEFEGKRPVIPDSCFIHPQAVIIGEVKMGENCFVGA' A
#
# COMPACT_ATOMS: atom_id res chain seq x y z
N MET A 1 -4.73 8.57 1.61
CA MET A 1 -4.11 7.27 1.26
C MET A 1 -4.74 6.74 -0.03
N PRO A 2 -4.22 7.12 -1.19
CA PRO A 2 -4.61 6.55 -2.47
C PRO A 2 -4.06 5.12 -2.66
N LEU A 3 -4.95 4.13 -2.52
CA LEU A 3 -4.74 2.72 -2.86
C LEU A 3 -5.53 2.40 -4.12
N TYR A 4 -4.86 2.00 -5.19
CA TYR A 4 -5.51 1.76 -6.48
C TYR A 4 -5.33 0.32 -6.97
N GLU A 5 -6.43 -0.24 -7.46
CA GLU A 5 -6.41 -1.48 -8.22
C GLU A 5 -5.89 -1.20 -9.64
N PHE A 6 -5.06 -2.10 -10.16
CA PHE A 6 -4.60 -2.07 -11.55
C PHE A 6 -4.67 -3.48 -12.14
N GLU A 7 -5.30 -3.64 -13.30
CA GLU A 7 -5.47 -4.92 -13.99
C GLU A 7 -6.04 -6.05 -13.12
N GLY A 8 -7.03 -5.75 -12.26
CA GLY A 8 -7.62 -6.74 -11.35
C GLY A 8 -6.80 -7.00 -10.09
N LYS A 9 -5.67 -6.29 -9.90
CA LYS A 9 -4.73 -6.54 -8.80
C LYS A 9 -4.78 -5.40 -7.79
N ARG A 10 -5.11 -5.74 -6.54
CA ARG A 10 -5.18 -4.81 -5.41
C ARG A 10 -3.95 -4.96 -4.51
N PRO A 11 -3.44 -3.85 -3.94
CA PRO A 11 -2.44 -3.93 -2.89
C PRO A 11 -2.98 -4.70 -1.68
N VAL A 12 -2.14 -5.57 -1.10
CA VAL A 12 -2.38 -6.28 0.15
C VAL A 12 -1.46 -5.71 1.22
N ILE A 13 -2.04 -5.06 2.22
CA ILE A 13 -1.32 -4.26 3.21
C ILE A 13 -1.80 -4.66 4.62
N PRO A 14 -0.91 -5.14 5.49
CA PRO A 14 -1.22 -5.37 6.89
C PRO A 14 -1.56 -4.09 7.66
N ASP A 15 -2.45 -4.19 8.64
CA ASP A 15 -2.87 -3.06 9.50
C ASP A 15 -1.72 -2.47 10.32
N SER A 16 -0.64 -3.22 10.53
CA SER A 16 0.59 -2.76 11.21
C SER A 16 1.43 -1.79 10.36
N CYS A 17 1.10 -1.61 9.08
CA CYS A 17 1.84 -0.72 8.20
C CYS A 17 1.45 0.74 8.41
N PHE A 18 2.45 1.62 8.40
CA PHE A 18 2.22 3.05 8.26
C PHE A 18 2.43 3.47 6.81
N ILE A 19 1.44 4.15 6.23
CA ILE A 19 1.53 4.73 4.89
C ILE A 19 1.24 6.22 5.02
N HIS A 20 2.22 7.02 4.61
CA HIS A 20 2.08 8.47 4.60
C HIS A 20 0.86 8.91 3.76
N PRO A 21 0.08 9.92 4.19
CA PRO A 21 -1.16 10.30 3.50
C PRO A 21 -0.99 10.68 2.02
N GLN A 22 0.20 11.15 1.63
CA GLN A 22 0.57 11.55 0.27
C GLN A 22 1.18 10.41 -0.58
N ALA A 23 1.49 9.25 0.01
CA ALA A 23 2.03 8.11 -0.73
C ALA A 23 0.94 7.44 -1.58
N VAL A 24 1.32 6.92 -2.74
CA VAL A 24 0.43 6.24 -3.70
C VAL A 24 0.89 4.80 -3.91
N ILE A 25 -0.02 3.84 -3.79
CA ILE A 25 0.26 2.41 -3.99
C ILE A 25 -0.73 1.85 -5.02
N ILE A 26 -0.21 1.18 -6.06
CA ILE A 26 -0.98 0.76 -7.24
C ILE A 26 -0.68 -0.70 -7.59
N GLY A 27 -1.71 -1.51 -7.83
CA GLY A 27 -1.58 -2.81 -8.48
C GLY A 27 -1.13 -3.96 -7.58
N GLU A 28 -0.28 -4.84 -8.12
CA GLU A 28 0.19 -6.06 -7.46
C GLU A 28 1.29 -5.77 -6.43
N VAL A 29 0.89 -5.30 -5.25
CA VAL A 29 1.80 -5.01 -4.14
C VAL A 29 1.43 -5.87 -2.94
N LYS A 30 2.43 -6.50 -2.31
CA LYS A 30 2.27 -7.21 -1.04
C LYS A 30 3.27 -6.65 -0.03
N MET A 31 2.77 -6.15 1.09
CA MET A 31 3.59 -5.67 2.20
C MET A 31 3.67 -6.71 3.31
N GLY A 32 4.81 -6.76 3.99
CA GLY A 32 4.97 -7.49 5.24
C GLY A 32 4.48 -6.67 6.43
N GLU A 33 4.42 -7.29 7.60
CA GLU A 33 4.11 -6.61 8.86
C GLU A 33 5.12 -5.49 9.18
N ASN A 34 4.66 -4.42 9.83
CA ASN A 34 5.46 -3.29 10.32
C ASN A 34 6.26 -2.54 9.23
N CYS A 35 5.76 -2.49 8.01
CA CYS A 35 6.36 -1.67 6.94
C CYS A 35 6.06 -0.17 7.14
N PHE A 36 6.99 0.68 6.70
CA PHE A 36 6.85 2.13 6.68
C PHE A 36 7.00 2.67 5.26
N VAL A 37 6.00 3.42 4.79
CA VAL A 37 6.05 4.16 3.52
C VAL A 37 6.02 5.65 3.82
N GLY A 38 7.14 6.32 3.57
CA GLY A 38 7.30 7.78 3.68
C GLY A 38 6.64 8.54 2.52
N ALA A 39 6.84 9.86 2.51
CA ALA A 39 6.45 10.74 1.41
C ALA A 39 7.43 10.64 0.24
#